data_AF-A0A383AZ31-F1
#
_entry.id   AF-A0A383AZ31-F1
#
_cell.length_a   1.000
_cell.length_b   1.000
_cell.length_c   1.000
_cell.angle_alpha   90.00
_cell.angle_beta   90.00
_cell.angle_gamma   90.00
#
_symmetry.space_group_name_H-M   'P 1'
#
loop_
_entity.id
_entity.type
_entity.pdbx_description
1 polymer ?
#
loop_
_entity_poly.entity_id
_entity_poly.type
_entity_poly.pdbx_seq_one_letter_code
_entity_poly.pdbx_strand_id
1 'polypeptide(L)'
;KNKSVRELKELAKEHELSGYSNLKKAELVDALYDVIPNPEARRTIVEILEIVDPQKIDSNAEEIRTILRFPNISRNTYDKDEWKRIEYHKGRVANEKRKLYGTTKPTDEELKKLITDHHKLTSSLLPNFIHSLDAYHMRKTVNQCAREIDHLSFWSVHDAFGTHACDVDDLVRIVKDTFYDIHKPDNLEVNGWIKGPADLTEMKVPELKELAKKHGVPRYSNLRKAELLATLDKVIPLIKLPEIRKSE
;
A
#
# COMPACT_ATOMS: atom_id res chain seq x y z
N LYS A 1 11.64 -2.11 -7.29
CA LYS A 1 13.10 -2.31 -7.53
C LYS A 1 13.36 -3.78 -7.84
N ASN A 2 14.20 -4.09 -8.83
CA ASN A 2 14.56 -5.46 -9.21
C ASN A 2 15.26 -6.21 -8.04
N LYS A 3 14.58 -7.16 -7.41
CA LYS A 3 15.19 -8.04 -6.39
C LYS A 3 16.33 -8.87 -6.99
N SER A 4 17.35 -9.17 -6.19
CA SER A 4 18.43 -10.09 -6.56
C SER A 4 17.93 -11.54 -6.58
N VAL A 5 18.66 -12.42 -7.27
CA VAL A 5 18.33 -13.87 -7.32
C VAL A 5 18.30 -14.48 -5.92
N ARG A 6 19.20 -14.03 -5.03
CA ARG A 6 19.26 -14.49 -3.65
C ARG A 6 18.00 -14.13 -2.87
N GLU A 7 17.55 -12.89 -2.96
CA GLU A 7 16.32 -12.42 -2.29
C GLU A 7 15.08 -13.15 -2.81
N LEU A 8 15.03 -13.47 -4.11
CA LEU A 8 13.94 -14.27 -4.68
C LEU A 8 13.94 -15.72 -4.16
N LYS A 9 15.12 -16.32 -3.97
CA LYS A 9 15.23 -17.67 -3.39
C LYS A 9 14.86 -17.70 -1.90
N GLU A 10 15.17 -16.64 -1.15
CA GLU A 10 14.73 -16.49 0.24
C GLU A 10 13.20 -16.39 0.31
N LEU A 11 12.57 -15.61 -0.57
CA LEU A 11 11.10 -15.55 -0.71
C LEU A 11 10.47 -16.89 -1.09
N ALA A 12 11.08 -17.62 -2.04
CA ALA A 12 10.60 -18.94 -2.43
C ALA A 12 10.65 -19.93 -1.25
N LYS A 13 11.67 -19.82 -0.40
CA LYS A 13 11.77 -20.59 0.85
C LYS A 13 10.69 -20.19 1.87
N GLU A 14 10.46 -18.90 2.07
CA GLU A 14 9.41 -18.39 2.98
C GLU A 14 8.00 -18.85 2.57
N HIS A 15 7.76 -18.99 1.26
CA HIS A 15 6.48 -19.41 0.70
C HIS A 15 6.42 -20.90 0.30
N GLU A 16 7.33 -21.74 0.82
CA GLU A 16 7.33 -23.20 0.63
C GLU A 16 7.36 -23.67 -0.84
N LEU A 17 7.89 -22.86 -1.76
CA LEU A 17 7.94 -23.17 -3.19
C LEU A 17 8.97 -24.29 -3.45
N SER A 18 8.54 -25.45 -3.95
CA SER A 18 9.43 -26.58 -4.21
C SER A 18 10.27 -26.39 -5.49
N GLY A 19 11.53 -26.85 -5.50
CA GLY A 19 12.38 -26.86 -6.70
C GLY A 19 13.02 -25.52 -7.08
N TYR A 20 12.86 -24.47 -6.26
CA TYR A 20 13.37 -23.12 -6.50
C TYR A 20 14.91 -22.99 -6.56
N SER A 21 15.65 -23.98 -6.03
CA SER A 21 17.10 -23.94 -5.86
C SER A 21 17.87 -23.71 -7.17
N ASN A 22 17.36 -24.26 -8.27
CA ASN A 22 18.02 -24.25 -9.59
C ASN A 22 17.40 -23.24 -10.55
N LEU A 23 16.31 -22.57 -10.16
CA LEU A 23 15.60 -21.63 -11.02
C LEU A 23 16.42 -20.35 -11.23
N LYS A 24 16.40 -19.88 -12.48
CA LYS A 24 16.96 -18.58 -12.88
C LYS A 24 16.02 -17.46 -12.44
N LYS A 25 16.51 -16.22 -12.53
CA LYS A 25 15.77 -15.04 -12.05
C LYS A 25 14.35 -14.94 -12.62
N ALA A 26 14.17 -15.13 -13.92
CA ALA A 26 12.86 -15.04 -14.57
C ALA A 26 11.94 -16.18 -14.10
N GLU A 27 12.43 -17.41 -14.10
CA GLU A 27 11.69 -18.60 -13.67
C GLU A 27 11.28 -18.54 -12.18
N LEU A 28 12.13 -17.99 -11.32
CA LEU A 28 11.80 -17.73 -9.91
C LEU A 28 10.66 -16.73 -9.77
N VAL A 29 10.63 -15.71 -10.62
CA VAL A 29 9.62 -14.66 -10.56
C VAL A 29 8.27 -15.21 -10.99
N ASP A 30 8.24 -15.98 -12.08
CA ASP A 30 7.03 -16.61 -12.57
C ASP A 30 6.50 -17.63 -11.55
N ALA A 31 7.37 -18.50 -11.01
CA ALA A 31 6.95 -19.48 -10.01
C ALA A 31 6.44 -18.82 -8.72
N LEU A 32 7.05 -17.71 -8.28
CA LEU A 32 6.58 -16.93 -7.13
C LEU A 32 5.27 -16.19 -7.39
N TYR A 33 4.96 -15.88 -8.65
CA TYR A 33 3.68 -15.26 -9.01
C TYR A 33 2.51 -16.20 -8.71
N ASP A 34 2.66 -17.49 -9.01
CA ASP A 34 1.62 -18.50 -8.79
C ASP A 34 1.41 -18.82 -7.30
N VAL A 35 2.46 -18.67 -6.48
CA VAL A 35 2.40 -18.95 -5.04
C VAL A 35 1.99 -17.73 -4.22
N ILE A 36 2.24 -16.52 -4.72
CA ILE A 36 1.86 -15.27 -4.06
C ILE A 36 0.72 -14.63 -4.86
N PRO A 37 -0.55 -14.86 -4.48
CA PRO A 37 -1.69 -14.42 -5.27
C PRO A 37 -1.79 -12.89 -5.37
N ASN A 38 -2.20 -12.42 -6.55
CA ASN A 38 -2.55 -11.02 -6.80
C ASN A 38 -3.96 -10.76 -6.22
N PRO A 39 -4.20 -9.69 -5.44
CA PRO A 39 -5.55 -9.35 -5.00
C PRO A 39 -6.50 -9.16 -6.20
N GLU A 40 -7.68 -9.77 -6.14
CA GLU A 40 -8.76 -9.51 -7.10
C GLU A 40 -9.15 -8.02 -7.02
N ALA A 41 -8.88 -7.28 -8.09
CA ALA A 41 -9.32 -5.91 -8.25
C ALA A 41 -10.14 -5.77 -9.54
N ARG A 42 -11.27 -5.05 -9.46
CA ARG A 42 -12.00 -4.57 -10.63
C ARG A 42 -11.03 -3.75 -11.50
N ARG A 43 -10.67 -4.30 -12.67
CA ARG A 43 -9.63 -3.85 -13.61
C ARG A 43 -8.29 -3.54 -12.95
N THR A 44 -7.42 -4.55 -12.90
CA THR A 44 -6.04 -4.33 -12.49
C THR A 44 -5.33 -3.35 -13.45
N ILE A 45 -4.34 -2.58 -12.96
CA ILE A 45 -3.54 -1.69 -13.84
C ILE A 45 -2.87 -2.49 -14.96
N VAL A 46 -2.61 -3.78 -14.74
CA VAL A 46 -2.13 -4.71 -15.76
C VAL A 46 -3.11 -4.81 -16.93
N GLU A 47 -4.40 -5.06 -16.67
CA GLU A 47 -5.45 -5.09 -17.71
C GLU A 47 -5.59 -3.76 -18.45
N ILE A 48 -5.44 -2.63 -17.74
CA ILE A 48 -5.48 -1.30 -18.37
C ILE A 48 -4.29 -1.13 -19.32
N LEU A 49 -3.10 -1.54 -18.93
CA LEU A 49 -1.90 -1.46 -19.78
C LEU A 49 -1.98 -2.36 -21.01
N GLU A 50 -2.67 -3.49 -20.92
CA GLU A 50 -2.94 -4.37 -22.06
C GLU A 50 -3.92 -3.75 -23.07
N ILE A 51 -4.88 -2.95 -22.59
CA ILE A 51 -5.81 -2.22 -23.45
C ILE A 51 -5.15 -0.98 -24.06
N VAL A 52 -4.41 -0.21 -23.26
CA VAL A 52 -3.86 1.10 -23.65
C VAL A 52 -2.60 0.96 -24.50
N ASP A 53 -1.75 -0.03 -24.22
CA ASP A 53 -0.51 -0.24 -24.97
C ASP A 53 -0.26 -1.76 -25.17
N PRO A 54 -1.08 -2.42 -26.01
CA PRO A 54 -1.00 -3.87 -26.23
C PRO A 54 0.33 -4.32 -26.83
N GLN A 55 0.97 -3.46 -27.64
CA GLN A 55 2.22 -3.76 -28.33
C GLN A 55 3.47 -3.40 -27.52
N LYS A 56 3.30 -2.85 -26.31
CA LYS A 56 4.39 -2.47 -25.39
C LYS A 56 5.37 -1.48 -26.01
N ILE A 57 4.86 -0.49 -26.74
CA ILE A 57 5.68 0.50 -27.45
C ILE A 57 5.90 1.75 -26.58
N ASP A 58 4.93 2.10 -25.73
CA ASP A 58 4.98 3.32 -24.93
C ASP A 58 5.96 3.17 -23.75
N SER A 59 6.93 4.09 -23.67
CA SER A 59 7.98 4.05 -22.65
C SER A 59 7.47 4.30 -21.23
N ASN A 60 6.41 5.11 -21.07
CA ASN A 60 5.80 5.37 -19.77
C ASN A 60 4.98 4.16 -19.31
N ALA A 61 4.25 3.54 -20.23
CA ALA A 61 3.56 2.28 -19.98
C ALA A 61 4.56 1.17 -19.58
N GLU A 62 5.73 1.12 -20.21
CA GLU A 62 6.79 0.16 -19.85
C GLU A 62 7.43 0.44 -18.49
N GLU A 63 7.58 1.71 -18.11
CA GLU A 63 8.00 2.07 -16.75
C GLU A 63 6.98 1.61 -15.71
N ILE A 64 5.69 1.82 -15.97
CA ILE A 64 4.60 1.32 -15.12
C ILE A 64 4.64 -0.22 -15.06
N ARG A 65 4.80 -0.93 -16.19
CA ARG A 65 4.96 -2.40 -16.20
C ARG A 65 6.17 -2.85 -15.37
N THR A 66 7.28 -2.12 -15.43
CA THR A 66 8.49 -2.42 -14.65
C THR A 66 8.27 -2.23 -13.15
N ILE A 67 7.54 -1.18 -12.76
CA ILE A 67 7.14 -0.94 -11.37
C ILE A 67 6.18 -2.03 -10.88
N LEU A 68 5.22 -2.41 -11.72
CA LEU A 68 4.20 -3.42 -11.45
C LEU A 68 4.68 -4.86 -11.67
N ARG A 69 5.93 -5.08 -12.10
CA ARG A 69 6.50 -6.41 -12.35
C ARG A 69 6.56 -7.29 -11.10
N PHE A 70 6.43 -6.67 -9.93
CA PHE A 70 6.49 -7.32 -8.62
C PHE A 70 5.40 -6.79 -7.69
N PRO A 71 4.11 -6.80 -8.07
CA PRO A 71 3.08 -6.13 -7.28
C PRO A 71 2.90 -6.86 -5.93
N ASN A 72 2.86 -8.19 -5.98
CA ASN A 72 2.63 -9.05 -4.82
C ASN A 72 3.87 -9.11 -3.91
N ILE A 73 5.06 -9.15 -4.52
CA ILE A 73 6.34 -9.17 -3.79
C ILE A 73 6.64 -7.79 -3.16
N SER A 74 6.38 -6.69 -3.88
CA SER A 74 6.61 -5.33 -3.35
C SER A 74 5.67 -5.00 -2.20
N ARG A 75 4.44 -5.53 -2.22
CA ARG A 75 3.47 -5.36 -1.12
C ARG A 75 3.79 -6.23 0.09
N ASN A 76 4.09 -7.53 -0.09
CA ASN A 76 4.40 -8.45 1.02
C ASN A 76 5.74 -8.19 1.71
N THR A 77 6.67 -7.51 1.03
CA THR A 77 7.96 -7.12 1.61
C THR A 77 8.07 -5.61 1.80
N TYR A 78 6.93 -4.90 1.76
CA TYR A 78 6.91 -3.45 1.85
C TYR A 78 7.65 -2.98 3.12
N ASP A 79 7.35 -3.62 4.25
CA ASP A 79 7.88 -3.25 5.56
C ASP A 79 9.31 -3.78 5.78
N LYS A 80 9.62 -5.00 5.29
CA LYS A 80 10.94 -5.65 5.50
C LYS A 80 12.11 -4.85 4.91
N ASP A 81 11.88 -4.12 3.82
CA ASP A 81 12.90 -3.31 3.13
C ASP A 81 12.63 -1.80 3.24
N GLU A 82 11.72 -1.36 4.10
CA GLU A 82 11.32 0.05 4.20
C GLU A 82 12.56 0.94 4.40
N TRP A 83 13.40 0.60 5.38
CA TRP A 83 14.66 1.32 5.69
C TRP A 83 15.65 1.45 4.51
N LYS A 84 15.61 0.54 3.53
CA LYS A 84 16.45 0.61 2.32
C LYS A 84 15.89 1.55 1.26
N ARG A 85 14.59 1.86 1.33
CA ARG A 85 13.87 2.78 0.44
C ARG A 85 13.76 4.18 1.03
N ILE A 86 13.83 4.28 2.35
CA ILE A 86 13.94 5.51 3.12
C ILE A 86 15.00 6.41 2.45
N GLU A 87 14.54 7.50 1.82
CA GLU A 87 15.43 8.49 1.25
C GLU A 87 16.02 9.33 2.39
N TYR A 88 17.31 9.21 2.65
CA TYR A 88 17.98 9.91 3.74
C TYR A 88 18.91 11.00 3.24
N HIS A 89 19.23 11.96 4.11
CA HIS A 89 20.26 12.95 3.81
C HIS A 89 21.65 12.30 3.86
N LYS A 90 22.12 11.75 2.74
CA LYS A 90 23.43 11.06 2.63
C LYS A 90 24.58 11.84 3.29
N GLY A 91 24.66 13.14 3.05
CA GLY A 91 25.68 14.01 3.66
C GLY A 91 25.54 14.15 5.18
N ARG A 92 24.31 14.25 5.68
CA ARG A 92 24.02 14.37 7.13
C ARG A 92 24.31 13.06 7.85
N VAL A 93 23.87 11.92 7.29
CA VAL A 93 24.18 10.57 7.79
C VAL A 93 25.69 10.32 7.79
N ALA A 94 26.41 10.72 6.73
CA ALA A 94 27.86 10.56 6.68
C ALA A 94 28.58 11.39 7.75
N ASN A 95 28.13 12.62 8.01
CA ASN A 95 28.67 13.47 9.07
C ASN A 95 28.40 12.89 10.46
N GLU A 96 27.18 12.45 10.75
CA GLU A 96 26.84 11.86 12.06
C GLU A 96 27.52 10.50 12.27
N LYS A 97 27.63 9.68 11.23
CA LYS A 97 28.44 8.45 11.27
C LYS A 97 29.89 8.74 11.64
N ARG A 98 30.49 9.77 11.02
CA ARG A 98 31.88 10.17 11.31
C ARG A 98 32.04 10.67 12.75
N LYS A 99 31.08 11.43 13.28
CA LYS A 99 31.11 11.91 14.67
C LYS A 99 31.00 10.78 15.70
N LEU A 100 30.08 9.85 15.47
CA LEU A 100 29.77 8.78 16.44
C LEU A 100 30.78 7.63 16.41
N TYR A 101 31.23 7.23 15.22
CA TYR A 101 32.05 6.02 15.06
C TYR A 101 33.49 6.29 14.61
N GLY A 102 33.82 7.50 14.15
CA GLY A 102 35.16 7.83 13.69
C GLY A 102 35.64 6.90 12.57
N THR A 103 36.68 6.10 12.86
CA THR A 103 37.22 5.06 11.97
C THR A 103 36.58 3.69 12.16
N THR A 104 35.85 3.47 13.26
CA THR A 104 35.15 2.22 13.56
C THR A 104 33.94 2.05 12.64
N LYS A 105 33.68 0.82 12.22
CA LYS A 105 32.53 0.50 11.37
C LYS A 105 31.31 0.18 12.25
N PRO A 106 30.17 0.89 12.09
CA PRO A 106 28.95 0.56 12.81
C PRO A 106 28.41 -0.81 12.36
N THR A 107 27.67 -1.46 13.26
CA THR A 107 26.88 -2.65 12.97
C THR A 107 25.72 -2.33 12.02
N ASP A 108 25.13 -3.37 11.43
CA ASP A 108 24.01 -3.20 10.50
C ASP A 108 22.76 -2.60 11.18
N GLU A 109 22.52 -2.94 12.46
CA GLU A 109 21.42 -2.37 13.25
C GLU A 109 21.64 -0.90 13.59
N GLU A 110 22.85 -0.53 13.99
CA GLU A 110 23.22 0.87 14.26
C GLU A 110 23.14 1.74 13.02
N LEU A 111 23.60 1.22 11.86
CA LEU A 111 23.49 1.92 10.59
C LEU A 111 22.03 2.09 10.17
N LYS A 112 21.20 1.07 10.37
CA LYS A 112 19.75 1.12 10.12
C LYS A 112 19.10 2.23 10.95
N LYS A 113 19.41 2.29 12.25
CA LYS A 113 18.88 3.32 13.15
C LYS A 113 19.31 4.72 12.70
N LEU A 114 20.59 4.93 12.43
CA LEU A 114 21.14 6.22 12.00
C LEU A 114 20.52 6.72 10.69
N ILE A 115 20.28 5.83 9.72
CA ILE A 115 19.60 6.17 8.46
C ILE A 115 18.15 6.59 8.72
N THR A 116 17.46 5.88 9.61
CA THR A 116 16.06 6.14 9.96
C THR A 116 15.91 7.49 10.68
N ASP A 117 16.81 7.81 11.61
CA ASP A 117 16.81 9.06 12.38
C ASP A 117 17.10 10.31 11.52
N HIS A 118 17.73 10.13 10.36
CA HIS A 118 18.08 11.20 9.42
C HIS A 118 17.36 11.10 8.08
N HIS A 119 16.17 10.52 8.12
CA HIS A 119 15.30 10.40 6.97
C HIS A 119 14.82 11.77 6.48
N LYS A 120 14.81 11.98 5.15
CA LYS A 120 14.07 13.06 4.48
C LYS A 120 12.53 12.94 4.58
N LEU A 121 11.98 11.87 5.17
CA LEU A 121 10.55 11.55 5.15
C LEU A 121 9.78 12.69 5.76
N THR A 122 10.27 13.30 6.83
CA THR A 122 9.63 14.46 7.46
C THR A 122 9.34 15.58 6.46
N SER A 123 10.20 15.82 5.47
CA SER A 123 9.95 16.82 4.42
C SER A 123 9.02 16.36 3.30
N SER A 124 8.98 15.06 2.99
CA SER A 124 8.22 14.50 1.87
C SER A 124 6.88 13.87 2.29
N LEU A 125 6.72 13.57 3.58
CA LEU A 125 5.56 12.86 4.13
C LEU A 125 4.30 13.69 3.97
N LEU A 126 4.33 14.96 4.40
CA LEU A 126 3.16 15.84 4.31
C LEU A 126 2.74 16.08 2.85
N PRO A 127 3.63 16.46 1.91
CA PRO A 127 3.25 16.59 0.50
C PRO A 127 2.68 15.28 -0.08
N ASN A 128 3.35 14.16 0.13
CA ASN A 128 2.92 12.87 -0.41
C ASN A 128 1.58 12.41 0.18
N PHE A 129 1.34 12.71 1.46
CA PHE A 129 0.08 12.43 2.12
C PHE A 129 -1.08 13.20 1.48
N ILE A 130 -0.93 14.51 1.28
CA ILE A 130 -1.95 15.33 0.62
C ILE A 130 -2.17 14.86 -0.82
N HIS A 131 -1.10 14.62 -1.59
CA HIS A 131 -1.24 14.09 -2.95
C HIS A 131 -1.96 12.73 -3.00
N SER A 132 -1.80 11.89 -1.96
CA SER A 132 -2.51 10.61 -1.88
C SER A 132 -4.02 10.80 -1.64
N LEU A 133 -4.40 11.83 -0.87
CA LEU A 133 -5.79 12.22 -0.66
C LEU A 133 -6.40 12.82 -1.93
N ASP A 134 -5.66 13.67 -2.65
CA ASP A 134 -6.10 14.25 -3.92
C ASP A 134 -6.38 13.14 -4.95
N ALA A 135 -5.47 12.16 -5.06
CA ALA A 135 -5.65 11.00 -5.92
C ALA A 135 -6.84 10.12 -5.49
N TYR A 136 -7.10 9.99 -4.18
CA TYR A 136 -8.27 9.27 -3.68
C TYR A 136 -9.57 10.02 -3.99
N HIS A 137 -9.59 11.34 -3.83
CA HIS A 137 -10.72 12.19 -4.19
C HIS A 137 -11.05 12.10 -5.67
N MET A 138 -10.05 12.22 -6.54
CA MET A 138 -10.21 12.04 -7.98
C MET A 138 -10.84 10.68 -8.32
N ARG A 139 -10.29 9.58 -7.78
CA ARG A 139 -10.85 8.24 -8.01
C ARG A 139 -12.30 8.10 -7.53
N LYS A 140 -12.62 8.68 -6.37
CA LYS A 140 -13.99 8.64 -5.82
C LYS A 140 -14.96 9.41 -6.70
N THR A 141 -14.56 10.60 -7.14
CA THR A 141 -15.31 11.45 -8.08
C THR A 141 -15.56 10.73 -9.39
N VAL A 142 -14.53 10.19 -10.06
CA VAL A 142 -14.70 9.49 -11.35
C VAL A 142 -15.67 8.31 -11.21
N ASN A 143 -15.56 7.52 -10.14
CA ASN A 143 -16.45 6.39 -9.90
C ASN A 143 -17.91 6.82 -9.64
N GLN A 144 -18.12 7.96 -9.00
CA GLN A 144 -19.46 8.48 -8.75
C GLN A 144 -20.05 9.09 -10.02
N CYS A 145 -19.28 9.88 -10.77
CA CYS A 145 -19.67 10.37 -12.10
C CYS A 145 -20.06 9.21 -13.03
N ALA A 146 -19.30 8.12 -13.04
CA ALA A 146 -19.59 6.97 -13.91
C ALA A 146 -20.88 6.22 -13.53
N ARG A 147 -21.44 6.47 -12.35
CA ARG A 147 -22.73 5.91 -11.90
C ARG A 147 -23.90 6.85 -12.14
N GLU A 148 -23.66 8.16 -12.11
CA GLU A 148 -24.71 9.19 -12.16
C GLU A 148 -24.85 9.84 -13.54
N ILE A 149 -23.78 9.89 -14.34
CA ILE A 149 -23.75 10.54 -15.65
C ILE A 149 -23.68 9.47 -16.72
N ASP A 150 -24.73 9.37 -17.53
CA ASP A 150 -24.78 8.47 -18.67
C ASP A 150 -23.74 8.88 -19.73
N HIS A 151 -23.04 7.88 -20.28
CA HIS A 151 -21.99 8.11 -21.29
C HIS A 151 -20.89 9.10 -20.88
N LEU A 152 -20.49 9.08 -19.59
CA LEU A 152 -19.48 9.97 -19.03
C LEU A 152 -18.21 10.08 -19.90
N SER A 153 -17.95 11.30 -20.38
CA SER A 153 -16.64 11.75 -20.84
C SER A 153 -15.96 12.53 -19.72
N PHE A 154 -14.85 12.01 -19.19
CA PHE A 154 -14.14 12.63 -18.07
C PHE A 154 -12.70 12.96 -18.46
N TRP A 155 -12.28 14.18 -18.15
CA TRP A 155 -10.92 14.66 -18.31
C TRP A 155 -10.39 15.10 -16.95
N SER A 156 -9.14 14.75 -16.64
CA SER A 156 -8.48 15.23 -15.43
C SER A 156 -7.02 15.55 -15.64
N VAL A 157 -6.57 16.67 -15.09
CA VAL A 157 -5.16 17.00 -14.91
C VAL A 157 -4.96 17.39 -13.46
N HIS A 158 -4.40 16.47 -12.68
CA HIS A 158 -4.23 16.60 -11.23
C HIS A 158 -5.58 16.89 -10.52
N ASP A 159 -5.77 18.12 -10.05
CA ASP A 159 -6.92 18.64 -9.32
C ASP A 159 -7.94 19.35 -10.22
N ALA A 160 -7.67 19.47 -11.52
CA ALA A 160 -8.61 19.99 -12.49
C ALA A 160 -9.42 18.85 -13.13
N PHE A 161 -10.75 18.97 -13.09
CA PHE A 161 -11.69 18.01 -13.69
C PHE A 161 -12.53 18.66 -14.78
N GLY A 162 -12.84 17.91 -15.83
CA GLY A 162 -13.61 18.37 -16.98
C GLY A 162 -14.53 17.29 -17.54
N THR A 163 -15.64 17.73 -18.13
CA THR A 163 -16.63 16.88 -18.81
C THR A 163 -17.34 17.70 -19.90
N HIS A 164 -18.35 17.13 -20.56
CA HIS A 164 -19.17 17.87 -21.52
C HIS A 164 -19.98 18.97 -20.81
N ALA A 165 -20.24 20.08 -21.52
CA ALA A 165 -20.87 21.26 -20.93
C ALA A 165 -22.24 20.99 -20.27
N CYS A 166 -23.00 20.00 -20.77
CA CYS A 166 -24.28 19.59 -20.20
C CYS A 166 -24.16 18.93 -18.82
N ASP A 167 -23.01 18.32 -18.51
CA ASP A 167 -22.80 17.52 -17.29
C ASP A 167 -21.98 18.28 -16.25
N VAL A 168 -21.60 19.54 -16.52
CA VAL A 168 -20.75 20.35 -15.64
C VAL A 168 -21.40 20.56 -14.28
N ASP A 169 -22.72 20.80 -14.22
CA ASP A 169 -23.43 21.00 -12.96
C ASP A 169 -23.41 19.73 -12.10
N ASP A 170 -23.57 18.56 -12.72
CA ASP A 170 -23.47 17.27 -12.04
C ASP A 170 -22.04 16.98 -11.58
N LEU A 171 -21.03 17.25 -12.43
CA LEU A 171 -19.63 17.12 -12.04
C LEU A 171 -19.30 18.00 -10.83
N VAL A 172 -19.73 19.28 -10.83
CA VAL A 172 -19.49 20.22 -9.72
C VAL A 172 -20.14 19.72 -8.43
N ARG A 173 -21.38 19.22 -8.51
CA ARG A 173 -22.08 18.64 -7.35
C ARG A 173 -21.33 17.43 -6.82
N ILE A 174 -21.02 16.46 -7.69
CA ILE A 174 -20.35 15.21 -7.32
C ILE A 174 -18.98 15.48 -6.69
N VAL A 175 -18.18 16.40 -7.24
CA VAL A 175 -16.88 16.79 -6.69
C VAL A 175 -17.01 17.31 -5.25
N LYS A 176 -18.01 18.15 -4.98
CA LYS A 176 -18.28 18.69 -3.63
C LYS A 176 -18.74 17.59 -2.67
N ASP A 177 -19.65 16.72 -3.11
CA ASP A 177 -20.19 15.64 -2.30
C ASP A 177 -19.10 14.64 -1.92
N THR A 178 -18.25 14.25 -2.87
CA THR A 178 -17.15 13.32 -2.62
C THR A 178 -16.08 13.94 -1.73
N PHE A 179 -15.79 15.24 -1.90
CA PHE A 179 -14.87 15.97 -1.03
C PHE A 179 -15.38 16.00 0.41
N TYR A 180 -16.64 16.40 0.60
CA TYR A 180 -17.28 16.45 1.90
C TYR A 180 -17.28 15.07 2.56
N ASP A 181 -17.64 14.03 1.82
CA ASP A 181 -17.69 12.67 2.34
C ASP A 181 -16.31 12.13 2.74
N ILE A 182 -15.25 12.47 2.00
CA ILE A 182 -13.87 12.09 2.39
C ILE A 182 -13.48 12.74 3.71
N HIS A 183 -13.84 14.01 3.92
CA HIS A 183 -13.41 14.79 5.09
C HIS A 183 -14.38 14.72 6.27
N LYS A 184 -15.42 13.89 6.21
CA LYS A 184 -16.26 13.62 7.38
C LYS A 184 -15.42 13.01 8.51
N PRO A 185 -15.65 13.40 9.78
CA PRO A 185 -14.89 12.89 10.92
C PRO A 185 -14.83 11.37 11.02
N ASP A 186 -15.90 10.67 10.62
CA ASP A 186 -16.00 9.21 10.68
C ASP A 186 -15.22 8.50 9.55
N ASN A 187 -14.91 9.20 8.46
CA ASN A 187 -14.23 8.64 7.28
C ASN A 187 -12.72 8.97 7.26
N LEU A 188 -12.32 10.11 7.81
CA LEU A 188 -10.93 10.54 7.90
C LEU A 188 -10.42 10.43 9.35
N GLU A 189 -10.26 9.21 9.86
CA GLU A 189 -9.66 8.98 11.18
C GLU A 189 -8.12 9.08 11.13
N VAL A 190 -7.61 10.32 11.08
CA VAL A 190 -6.16 10.59 11.09
C VAL A 190 -5.44 9.93 12.27
N ASN A 191 -6.11 9.83 13.42
CA ASN A 191 -5.59 9.15 14.61
C ASN A 191 -5.38 7.63 14.40
N GLY A 192 -6.15 6.99 13.52
CA GLY A 192 -5.95 5.59 13.13
C GLY A 192 -4.76 5.41 12.20
N TRP A 193 -4.35 6.46 11.48
CA TRP A 193 -3.22 6.42 10.54
C TRP A 193 -1.89 6.71 11.23
N ILE A 194 -1.88 7.58 12.25
CA ILE A 194 -0.68 7.92 13.04
C ILE A 194 -0.20 6.74 13.90
N LYS A 195 -1.12 5.88 14.36
CA LYS A 195 -0.80 4.75 15.24
C LYS A 195 -0.25 3.53 14.51
N GLY A 196 -0.14 3.58 13.17
CA GLY A 196 0.09 2.40 12.33
C GLY A 196 -1.08 1.41 12.42
N PRO A 197 -1.02 0.25 11.72
CA PRO A 197 -1.88 -0.88 12.08
C PRO A 197 -1.65 -1.13 13.57
N ALA A 198 -2.68 -0.94 14.40
CA ALA A 198 -2.58 -1.34 15.79
C ALA A 198 -2.22 -2.83 15.75
N ASP A 199 -1.04 -3.20 16.27
CA ASP A 199 -0.71 -4.60 16.45
C ASP A 199 -1.72 -5.11 17.47
N LEU A 200 -2.79 -5.71 16.95
CA LEU A 200 -3.90 -6.18 17.76
C LEU A 200 -3.38 -7.14 18.83
N THR A 201 -2.27 -7.85 18.55
CA THR A 201 -1.64 -8.79 19.47
C THR A 201 -1.11 -8.13 20.75
N GLU A 202 -0.69 -6.86 20.68
CA GLU A 202 -0.20 -6.09 21.83
C GLU A 202 -1.32 -5.42 22.65
N MET A 203 -2.52 -5.27 22.08
CA MET A 203 -3.65 -4.61 22.76
C MET A 203 -4.18 -5.43 23.96
N LYS A 204 -4.71 -4.71 24.96
CA LYS A 204 -5.35 -5.34 26.12
C LYS A 204 -6.78 -5.78 25.78
N VAL A 205 -7.28 -6.81 26.47
CA VAL A 205 -8.63 -7.35 26.26
C VAL A 205 -9.74 -6.30 26.32
N PRO A 206 -9.73 -5.31 27.24
CA PRO A 206 -10.75 -4.25 27.27
C PRO A 206 -10.75 -3.40 25.99
N GLU A 207 -9.58 -3.06 25.46
CA GLU A 207 -9.42 -2.25 24.26
C GLU A 207 -9.89 -3.01 23.02
N LEU A 208 -9.58 -4.31 22.93
CA LEU A 208 -10.08 -5.20 21.89
C LEU A 208 -11.62 -5.32 21.94
N LYS A 209 -12.22 -5.35 23.13
CA LYS A 209 -13.69 -5.41 23.26
C LYS A 209 -14.37 -4.10 22.83
N GLU A 210 -13.81 -2.95 23.15
CA GLU A 210 -14.32 -1.65 22.67
C GLU A 210 -14.18 -1.54 21.15
N LEU A 211 -13.06 -1.99 20.59
CA LEU A 211 -12.87 -2.04 19.15
C LEU A 211 -13.87 -2.99 18.48
N ALA A 212 -14.11 -4.16 19.06
CA ALA A 212 -15.07 -5.14 18.56
C ALA A 212 -16.51 -4.62 18.62
N LYS A 213 -16.84 -3.84 19.66
CA LYS A 213 -18.11 -3.13 19.77
C LYS A 213 -18.25 -2.06 18.67
N LYS A 214 -17.23 -1.24 18.43
CA LYS A 214 -17.22 -0.21 17.38
C LYS A 214 -17.45 -0.81 15.98
N HIS A 215 -16.87 -1.98 15.73
CA HIS A 215 -16.96 -2.69 14.46
C HIS A 215 -18.13 -3.70 14.37
N GLY A 216 -19.06 -3.70 15.34
CA GLY A 216 -20.29 -4.50 15.25
C GLY A 216 -20.10 -6.02 15.42
N VAL A 217 -19.05 -6.46 16.11
CA VAL A 217 -18.78 -7.89 16.33
C VAL A 217 -19.82 -8.50 17.29
N PRO A 218 -20.57 -9.53 16.88
CA PRO A 218 -21.57 -10.17 17.73
C PRO A 218 -20.90 -10.92 18.91
N ARG A 219 -21.52 -10.84 20.09
CA ARG A 219 -21.07 -11.52 21.33
C ARG A 219 -19.65 -11.16 21.79
N TYR A 220 -19.12 -10.00 21.38
CA TYR A 220 -17.77 -9.53 21.73
C TYR A 220 -17.43 -9.55 23.23
N SER A 221 -18.44 -9.38 24.10
CA SER A 221 -18.30 -9.39 25.55
C SER A 221 -17.81 -10.73 26.11
N ASN A 222 -18.15 -11.83 25.44
CA ASN A 222 -17.85 -13.21 25.89
C ASN A 222 -16.59 -13.79 25.22
N LEU A 223 -16.04 -13.11 24.22
CA LEU A 223 -14.88 -13.58 23.47
C LEU A 223 -13.59 -13.40 24.28
N ARG A 224 -12.72 -14.42 24.18
CA ARG A 224 -11.35 -14.40 24.72
C ARG A 224 -10.43 -13.62 23.79
N LYS A 225 -9.23 -13.25 24.27
CA LYS A 225 -8.26 -12.45 23.49
C LYS A 225 -8.03 -13.02 22.10
N ALA A 226 -7.72 -14.31 21.98
CA ALA A 226 -7.47 -14.97 20.69
C ALA A 226 -8.67 -14.89 19.72
N GLU A 227 -9.89 -15.03 20.24
CA GLU A 227 -11.12 -14.97 19.43
C GLU A 227 -11.44 -13.54 19.01
N LEU A 228 -11.20 -12.56 19.90
CA LEU A 228 -11.30 -11.14 19.58
C LEU A 228 -10.31 -10.75 18.48
N LEU A 229 -9.06 -11.20 18.57
CA LEU A 229 -8.06 -10.95 17.53
C LEU A 229 -8.49 -11.53 16.19
N ALA A 230 -8.86 -12.80 16.15
CA ALA A 230 -9.28 -13.47 14.93
C ALA A 230 -10.55 -12.85 14.31
N THR A 231 -11.45 -12.30 15.13
CA THR A 231 -12.69 -11.68 14.65
C THR A 231 -12.46 -10.24 14.22
N LEU A 232 -11.71 -9.45 15.00
CA LEU A 232 -11.36 -8.07 14.68
C LEU A 232 -10.49 -7.99 13.44
N ASP A 233 -9.54 -8.90 13.29
CA ASP A 233 -8.72 -9.00 12.09
C ASP A 233 -9.61 -9.20 10.86
N LYS A 234 -10.72 -9.95 10.94
CA LYS A 234 -11.66 -10.12 9.82
C LYS A 234 -12.54 -8.89 9.54
N VAL A 235 -12.81 -8.05 10.54
CA VAL A 235 -13.82 -6.99 10.47
C VAL A 235 -13.21 -5.59 10.33
N ILE A 236 -12.02 -5.37 10.92
CA ILE A 236 -11.25 -4.15 10.71
C ILE A 236 -10.50 -4.33 9.39
N PRO A 237 -10.77 -3.52 8.36
CA PRO A 237 -9.89 -3.41 7.23
C PRO A 237 -8.65 -2.62 7.70
N LEU A 238 -7.79 -3.24 8.51
CA LEU A 238 -6.37 -3.05 8.26
C LEU A 238 -6.18 -3.47 6.81
N ILE A 239 -5.29 -2.83 6.07
CA ILE A 239 -4.93 -3.28 4.72
C ILE A 239 -4.46 -4.72 4.85
N LYS A 240 -5.39 -5.68 4.79
CA LYS A 240 -5.12 -7.09 4.83
C LYS A 240 -4.48 -7.36 3.49
N LEU A 241 -3.16 -7.57 3.51
CA LEU A 241 -2.61 -8.58 2.63
C LEU A 241 -3.52 -9.80 2.82
N PRO A 242 -4.26 -10.25 1.80
CA PRO A 242 -5.22 -11.32 1.97
C PRO A 242 -4.47 -12.49 2.60
N GLU A 243 -4.94 -12.94 3.76
CA GLU A 243 -4.60 -14.25 4.27
C GLU A 243 -4.96 -15.21 3.16
N ILE A 244 -3.94 -15.81 2.56
CA ILE A 244 -4.06 -16.91 1.63
C ILE A 244 -4.80 -17.99 2.41
N ARG A 245 -6.13 -18.08 2.20
CA ARG A 245 -6.87 -19.26 2.60
C ARG A 245 -6.18 -20.43 1.91
N LYS A 246 -5.57 -21.31 2.70
CA LYS A 246 -5.26 -22.66 2.23
C LYS A 246 -6.59 -23.25 1.75
N SER A 247 -6.56 -23.66 0.50
CA SER A 247 -7.62 -24.29 -0.28
C SER A 247 -8.47 -25.30 0.49
N GLU A 248 -9.78 -25.25 0.26
CA GLU A 248 -10.55 -26.45 -0.11
C GLU A 248 -10.91 -26.33 -1.59
#